data_AF-A0A932BT38-F1
#
_entry.id   AF-A0A932BT38-F1
#
_cell.length_a   1.000
_cell.length_b   1.000
_cell.length_c   1.000
_cell.angle_alpha   90.00
_cell.angle_beta   90.00
_cell.angle_gamma   90.00
#
_symmetry.space_group_name_H-M   'P 1'
#
loop_
_entity.id
_entity.type
_entity.pdbx_description
1 polymer ?
#
loop_
_entity_poly.entity_id
_entity_poly.type
_entity_poly.pdbx_seq_one_letter_code
_entity_poly.pdbx_strand_id
1 'polypeptide(L)'
;MDRWPINPRRIFIFVGILLLVLMVMDFNARLEELNRLKKQSKLIGAQATQAIQTQVALQTQVAYAGSDQAVQDWAYSEGHYIKPGDQPVAPVGQPGTPAIESIEPTPSPTPMQNWQVWWALFFGDQQ
;
A
#
# COMPACT_ATOMS: atom_id res chain seq x y z
N MET A 1 35.77 65.24 -11.45
CA MET A 1 34.31 65.03 -11.52
C MET A 1 34.08 63.90 -12.51
N ASP A 2 34.12 62.67 -12.00
CA ASP A 2 34.13 61.47 -12.82
C ASP A 2 32.84 61.32 -13.62
N ARG A 3 32.95 61.36 -14.94
CA ARG A 3 31.86 61.04 -15.86
C ARG A 3 31.86 59.54 -16.05
N TRP A 4 31.12 58.84 -15.20
CA TRP A 4 30.86 57.42 -15.39
C TRP A 4 30.04 57.23 -16.68
N PRO A 5 30.57 56.59 -17.74
CA PRO A 5 29.82 56.37 -18.96
C PRO A 5 28.91 55.15 -18.78
N ILE A 6 27.78 55.32 -18.10
CA ILE A 6 26.81 54.22 -17.94
C ILE A 6 26.14 53.99 -19.30
N ASN A 7 26.47 52.89 -19.96
CA ASN A 7 25.82 52.49 -21.21
C ASN A 7 24.40 51.95 -20.90
N PRO A 8 23.32 52.59 -21.38
CA PRO A 8 21.94 52.19 -21.06
C PRO A 8 21.63 50.76 -21.50
N ARG A 9 22.23 50.31 -22.62
CA ARG A 9 22.14 48.92 -23.10
C ARG A 9 22.63 47.90 -22.06
N ARG A 10 23.71 48.22 -21.32
CA ARG A 10 24.25 47.33 -20.28
C ARG A 10 23.31 47.28 -19.08
N ILE A 11 22.72 48.42 -18.69
CA ILE A 11 21.73 48.48 -17.59
C ILE A 11 20.54 47.56 -17.90
N PHE A 12 19.96 47.66 -19.10
CA PHE A 12 18.83 46.81 -19.49
C PHE A 12 19.17 45.32 -19.49
N ILE A 13 20.37 44.94 -19.92
CA ILE A 13 20.82 43.55 -19.86
C ILE A 13 20.91 43.07 -18.41
N PHE A 14 21.52 43.86 -17.51
CA PHE A 14 21.61 43.50 -16.09
C PHE A 14 20.24 43.41 -15.42
N VAL A 15 19.33 44.34 -15.72
CA VAL A 15 17.95 44.29 -15.23
C VAL A 15 17.22 43.06 -15.75
N GLY A 16 17.39 42.72 -17.04
CA GLY A 16 16.80 41.52 -17.63
C GLY A 16 17.30 40.23 -16.98
N ILE A 17 18.62 40.12 -16.74
CA ILE A 17 19.20 38.98 -16.03
C ILE A 17 18.66 38.89 -14.60
N LEU A 18 18.60 40.01 -13.88
CA LEU A 18 18.06 40.04 -12.51
C LEU A 18 16.61 39.56 -12.47
N LEU A 19 15.76 40.04 -13.39
CA LEU A 19 14.38 39.59 -13.52
C LEU A 19 14.28 38.10 -13.82
N LEU A 20 15.14 37.58 -14.70
CA LEU A 20 15.15 36.17 -15.06
C LEU A 20 15.51 35.29 -13.86
N VAL A 21 16.52 35.69 -13.08
CA VAL A 21 16.90 34.99 -11.84
C VAL A 21 15.74 34.99 -10.83
N LEU A 22 15.09 36.13 -10.62
CA LEU A 22 13.94 36.23 -9.72
C LEU A 22 12.77 35.36 -10.20
N MET A 23 12.51 35.33 -11.51
CA MET A 23 11.45 34.51 -12.09
C MET A 23 11.73 33.02 -11.87
N VAL A 24 12.96 32.56 -12.12
CA VAL A 24 13.33 31.15 -11.90
C VAL A 24 13.20 30.77 -10.43
N MET A 25 13.55 31.67 -9.51
CA MET A 25 13.41 31.45 -8.07
C MET A 25 11.95 31.31 -7.65
N ASP A 26 11.08 32.25 -8.07
CA ASP A 26 9.64 32.20 -7.77
C ASP A 26 8.97 30.98 -8.41
N PHE A 27 9.35 30.65 -9.64
CA PHE A 27 8.86 29.46 -10.33
C PHE A 27 9.25 28.17 -9.60
N ASN A 28 10.50 28.05 -9.18
CA ASN A 28 10.97 26.88 -8.42
C ASN A 28 10.24 26.76 -7.08
N ALA A 29 10.06 27.86 -6.34
CA ALA A 29 9.32 27.86 -5.08
C ALA A 29 7.86 27.39 -5.27
N ARG A 30 7.18 27.91 -6.29
CA ARG A 30 5.80 27.50 -6.62
C ARG A 30 5.71 26.03 -7.03
N LEU A 31 6.67 25.53 -7.82
CA LEU A 31 6.71 24.12 -8.21
C LEU A 31 6.92 23.20 -7.01
N GLU A 32 7.80 23.57 -6.08
CA GLU A 32 8.03 22.80 -4.87
C GLU A 32 6.76 22.73 -4.01
N GLU A 33 6.08 23.86 -3.85
CA GLU A 33 4.82 23.92 -3.11
C GLU A 33 3.72 23.08 -3.77
N LEU A 34 3.55 23.18 -5.09
CA LEU A 34 2.60 22.35 -5.85
C LEU A 34 2.91 20.86 -5.71
N ASN A 35 4.18 20.47 -5.81
CA ASN A 35 4.59 19.09 -5.64
C ASN A 35 4.34 18.57 -4.22
N ARG A 36 4.57 19.41 -3.20
CA ARG A 36 4.26 19.10 -1.80
C ARG A 36 2.75 18.86 -1.63
N LEU A 37 1.91 19.78 -2.10
CA LEU A 37 0.45 19.66 -2.02
C LEU A 37 -0.06 18.42 -2.76
N LYS A 38 0.47 18.14 -3.96
CA LYS A 38 0.10 16.97 -4.74
C LYS A 38 0.46 15.65 -4.06
N LYS A 39 1.64 15.58 -3.41
CA LYS A 39 2.04 14.42 -2.60
C LYS A 39 1.10 14.22 -1.41
N GLN A 40 0.77 15.28 -0.67
CA GLN A 40 -0.17 15.22 0.45
C GLN A 40 -1.57 14.77 0.00
N SER A 41 -2.09 15.34 -1.08
CA SER A 41 -3.39 14.94 -1.65
C SER A 41 -3.40 13.47 -2.07
N LYS A 42 -2.34 12.97 -2.70
CA LYS A 42 -2.22 11.56 -3.08
C LYS A 42 -2.21 10.63 -1.86
N LEU A 43 -1.53 11.01 -0.78
CA LEU A 43 -1.51 10.26 0.48
C LEU A 43 -2.90 10.23 1.15
N ILE A 44 -3.57 11.38 1.22
CA ILE A 44 -4.93 11.48 1.78
C ILE A 44 -5.92 10.66 0.95
N GLY A 45 -5.83 10.75 -0.39
CA GLY A 45 -6.66 9.97 -1.30
C GLY A 45 -6.48 8.46 -1.11
N ALA A 46 -5.23 7.99 -1.00
CA ALA A 46 -4.95 6.58 -0.77
C ALA A 46 -5.51 6.08 0.58
N GLN A 47 -5.37 6.87 1.65
CA GLN A 47 -5.92 6.54 2.96
C GLN A 47 -7.45 6.50 2.93
N ALA A 48 -8.10 7.46 2.25
CA ALA A 48 -9.54 7.47 2.09
C ALA A 48 -10.05 6.25 1.30
N THR A 49 -9.36 5.86 0.22
CA THR A 49 -9.73 4.66 -0.55
C THR A 49 -9.62 3.39 0.31
N GLN A 50 -8.55 3.24 1.09
CA GLN A 50 -8.38 2.09 1.97
C GLN A 50 -9.46 2.04 3.07
N ALA A 51 -9.78 3.18 3.68
CA ALA A 51 -10.84 3.29 4.68
C ALA A 51 -12.22 2.93 4.09
N ILE A 52 -12.55 3.43 2.90
CA ILE A 52 -13.82 3.12 2.23
C ILE A 52 -13.92 1.63 1.89
N GLN A 53 -12.86 1.02 1.37
CA GLN A 53 -12.86 -0.42 1.06
C GLN A 53 -13.08 -1.26 2.33
N THR A 54 -12.43 -0.88 3.44
CA THR A 54 -12.59 -1.56 4.73
C THR A 54 -14.01 -1.40 5.26
N GLN A 55 -14.58 -0.20 5.15
CA GLN A 55 -15.96 0.07 5.54
C GLN A 55 -16.96 -0.75 4.72
N VAL A 56 -16.79 -0.82 3.40
CA VAL A 56 -17.66 -1.64 2.53
C VAL A 56 -17.55 -3.11 2.90
N ALA A 57 -16.35 -3.64 3.08
CA ALA A 57 -16.14 -5.03 3.47
C ALA A 57 -16.80 -5.35 4.84
N LEU A 58 -16.62 -4.48 5.83
CA LEU A 58 -17.26 -4.58 7.14
C LEU A 58 -18.79 -4.52 7.03
N GLN A 59 -19.31 -3.60 6.22
CA GLN A 59 -20.75 -3.47 6.01
C GLN A 59 -21.36 -4.70 5.33
N THR A 60 -20.64 -5.30 4.37
CA THR A 60 -21.03 -6.57 3.76
C THR A 60 -21.03 -7.72 4.77
N GLN A 61 -20.01 -7.80 5.64
CA GLN A 61 -19.96 -8.83 6.69
C GLN A 61 -21.11 -8.68 7.70
N VAL A 62 -21.41 -7.45 8.11
CA VAL A 62 -22.54 -7.18 9.02
C VAL A 62 -23.88 -7.55 8.36
N ALA A 63 -24.05 -7.19 7.08
CA ALA A 63 -25.26 -7.56 6.34
C ALA A 63 -25.42 -9.08 6.19
N TYR A 64 -24.32 -9.80 5.91
CA TYR A 64 -24.32 -11.26 5.86
C TYR A 64 -24.64 -11.88 7.22
N ALA A 65 -23.99 -11.41 8.30
CA ALA A 65 -24.21 -11.92 9.66
C ALA A 65 -25.67 -11.76 10.13
N GLY A 66 -26.38 -10.74 9.65
CA GLY A 66 -27.81 -10.55 9.92
C GLY A 66 -28.76 -11.30 8.98
N SER A 67 -28.24 -12.05 8.00
CA SER A 67 -29.05 -12.73 7.00
C SER A 67 -29.43 -14.16 7.40
N ASP A 68 -30.57 -14.63 6.88
CA ASP A 68 -31.00 -16.03 7.02
C ASP A 68 -30.00 -17.04 6.43
N GLN A 69 -29.17 -16.59 5.48
CA GLN A 69 -28.10 -17.41 4.90
C GLN A 69 -27.03 -17.72 5.93
N ALA A 70 -26.58 -16.73 6.71
CA ALA A 70 -25.59 -16.97 7.77
C ALA A 70 -26.13 -17.92 8.86
N VAL A 71 -27.42 -17.83 9.18
CA VAL A 71 -28.08 -18.77 10.09
C VAL A 71 -28.12 -20.19 9.51
N GLN A 72 -28.42 -20.33 8.22
CA GLN A 72 -28.42 -21.64 7.55
C GLN A 72 -27.01 -22.23 7.46
N ASP A 73 -26.02 -21.44 7.06
CA ASP A 73 -24.63 -21.90 6.95
C ASP A 73 -24.14 -22.41 8.32
N TRP A 74 -24.31 -21.62 9.38
CA TRP A 74 -24.00 -22.05 10.76
C TRP A 74 -24.78 -23.29 11.17
N ALA A 75 -26.07 -23.37 10.84
CA ALA A 75 -26.91 -24.51 11.20
C ALA A 75 -26.38 -25.81 10.57
N TYR A 76 -25.88 -25.77 9.34
CA TYR A 76 -25.31 -26.92 8.66
C TYR A 76 -23.87 -27.25 9.09
N SER A 77 -23.01 -26.24 9.28
CA SER A 77 -21.59 -26.44 9.57
C SER A 77 -21.31 -26.69 11.05
N GLU A 78 -21.75 -25.80 11.93
CA GLU A 78 -21.47 -25.87 13.38
C GLU A 78 -22.63 -26.49 14.16
N GLY A 79 -23.87 -26.19 13.79
CA GLY A 79 -25.07 -26.71 14.45
C GLY A 79 -25.39 -28.17 14.11
N HIS A 80 -24.78 -28.70 13.04
CA HIS A 80 -25.04 -30.03 12.48
C HIS A 80 -26.53 -30.34 12.28
N TYR A 81 -27.36 -29.31 12.09
CA TYR A 81 -28.77 -29.43 11.81
C TYR A 81 -28.97 -29.86 10.35
N ILE A 82 -29.95 -30.72 10.13
CA ILE A 82 -30.33 -31.24 8.82
C ILE A 82 -31.81 -30.96 8.58
N LYS A 83 -32.19 -30.56 7.36
CA LYS A 83 -33.61 -30.38 7.02
C LYS A 83 -34.20 -31.72 6.57
N PRO A 84 -35.54 -31.91 6.69
CA PRO A 84 -36.20 -33.10 6.18
C PRO A 84 -35.94 -33.27 4.68
N GLY A 85 -35.21 -34.32 4.31
CA GLY A 85 -34.80 -34.60 2.93
C GLY A 85 -33.29 -34.48 2.66
N ASP A 86 -32.51 -33.88 3.57
CA ASP A 86 -31.05 -33.81 3.44
C ASP A 86 -30.40 -35.18 3.72
N GLN A 87 -29.48 -35.63 2.86
CA GLN A 87 -28.66 -36.82 3.09
C GLN A 87 -27.25 -36.38 3.54
N PRO A 88 -26.85 -36.61 4.80
CA PRO A 88 -25.51 -36.27 5.25
C PRO A 88 -24.48 -37.19 4.56
N VAL A 89 -23.66 -36.61 3.69
CA VAL A 89 -22.55 -37.31 3.04
C VAL A 89 -21.27 -37.00 3.82
N ALA A 90 -20.82 -37.96 4.63
CA ALA A 90 -19.47 -37.91 5.20
C ALA A 90 -18.47 -38.44 4.15
N PRO A 91 -17.47 -37.65 3.72
CA PRO A 91 -16.41 -38.15 2.86
C PRO A 91 -15.62 -39.24 3.61
N VAL A 92 -15.89 -40.50 3.30
CA VAL A 92 -15.02 -41.60 3.70
C VAL A 92 -13.86 -41.65 2.72
N GLY A 93 -12.63 -41.60 3.22
CA GLY A 93 -11.44 -41.80 2.38
C GLY A 93 -11.56 -43.11 1.62
N GLN A 94 -11.24 -43.11 0.33
CA GLN A 94 -11.27 -44.33 -0.49
C GLN A 94 -10.27 -45.34 0.08
N PRO A 95 -10.66 -46.60 0.36
CA PRO A 95 -9.70 -47.62 0.74
C PRO A 95 -8.74 -47.87 -0.43
N GLY A 96 -7.48 -47.48 -0.27
CA GLY A 96 -6.44 -47.57 -1.29
C GLY A 96 -5.95 -46.24 -1.86
N THR A 97 -6.56 -45.10 -1.51
CA THR A 97 -5.93 -43.79 -1.75
C THR A 97 -4.83 -43.59 -0.71
N PRO A 98 -3.57 -43.32 -1.11
CA PRO A 98 -2.55 -42.95 -0.13
C PRO A 98 -3.08 -41.76 0.67
N ALA A 99 -2.90 -41.78 1.99
CA ALA A 99 -3.15 -40.61 2.80
C ALA A 99 -2.46 -39.41 2.12
N ILE A 100 -3.18 -38.29 1.96
CA ILE A 100 -2.55 -37.05 1.52
C ILE A 100 -1.37 -36.85 2.46
N GLU A 101 -0.14 -36.99 1.94
CA GLU A 101 1.06 -36.74 2.71
C GLU A 101 0.89 -35.33 3.28
N SER A 102 0.85 -35.26 4.61
CA SER A 102 0.87 -33.97 5.29
C SER A 102 2.13 -33.30 4.79
N ILE A 103 1.97 -32.25 3.99
CA ILE A 103 3.07 -31.46 3.48
C ILE A 103 3.78 -30.96 4.73
N GLU A 104 4.95 -31.51 5.04
CA GLU A 104 5.76 -31.01 6.13
C GLU A 104 5.97 -29.52 5.85
N PRO A 105 5.64 -28.63 6.80
CA PRO A 105 5.84 -27.21 6.58
C PRO A 105 7.32 -27.00 6.25
N THR A 106 7.59 -26.43 5.08
CA THR A 106 8.94 -26.01 4.70
C THR A 106 9.54 -25.25 5.88
N PRO A 107 10.73 -25.63 6.37
CA PRO A 107 11.32 -24.96 7.52
C PRO A 107 11.37 -23.46 7.23
N SER A 108 10.72 -22.68 8.08
CA SER A 108 10.78 -21.23 8.00
C SER A 108 12.26 -20.83 8.09
N PRO A 109 12.76 -19.98 7.17
CA PRO A 109 14.16 -19.58 7.22
C PRO A 109 14.44 -18.96 8.58
N THR A 110 15.45 -19.49 9.28
CA THR A 110 15.87 -18.97 10.57
C THR A 110 16.10 -17.46 10.44
N PRO A 111 15.42 -16.62 11.23
CA PRO A 111 15.57 -15.18 11.12
C PRO A 111 17.03 -14.80 11.38
N MET A 112 17.65 -14.11 10.43
CA MET A 112 19.00 -13.59 10.60
C MET A 112 19.04 -12.70 11.85
N GLN A 113 20.07 -12.86 12.67
CA GLN A 113 20.25 -11.97 13.81
C GLN A 113 20.47 -10.54 13.32
N ASN A 114 19.94 -9.55 14.04
CA ASN A 114 19.96 -8.14 13.65
C ASN A 114 21.35 -7.65 13.18
N TRP A 115 22.43 -8.12 13.80
CA TRP A 115 23.79 -7.73 13.41
C TRP A 115 24.21 -8.27 12.04
N GLN A 116 23.75 -9.46 11.65
CA GLN A 116 24.02 -10.04 10.33
C GLN A 116 23.32 -9.25 9.23
N VAL A 117 22.10 -8.76 9.51
CA VAL A 117 21.36 -7.87 8.61
C VAL A 117 22.14 -6.58 8.38
N TRP A 118 22.64 -5.96 9.45
CA TRP A 118 23.47 -4.75 9.32
C TRP A 118 24.76 -5.02 8.56
N TRP A 119 25.42 -6.15 8.81
CA TRP A 119 26.64 -6.51 8.10
C TRP A 119 26.41 -6.70 6.60
N ALA A 120 25.36 -7.44 6.20
CA ALA A 120 24.99 -7.66 4.80
C ALA A 120 24.64 -6.34 4.08
N LEU A 121 23.99 -5.39 4.77
CA LEU A 121 23.68 -4.06 4.20
C LEU A 121 24.94 -3.25 3.85
N PHE A 122 26.01 -3.37 4.63
CA PHE A 122 27.24 -2.61 4.42
C PHE A 122 28.28 -3.32 3.54
N PHE A 123 28.32 -4.66 3.57
CA PHE A 123 29.41 -5.44 2.97
C PHE A 123 28.93 -6.52 1.98
N GLY A 124 27.62 -6.70 1.78
CA GLY A 124 27.03 -7.72 0.92
C GLY A 124 26.99 -9.11 1.56
N ASP A 125 26.17 -10.01 0.99
CA ASP A 125 26.03 -11.39 1.47
C ASP A 125 27.30 -12.20 1.18
N GLN A 126 27.88 -12.82 2.21
CA GLN A 126 28.89 -13.88 2.04
C GLN A 126 28.12 -15.16 1.71
N GLN A 127 27.95 -15.47 0.41
CA GLN A 127 27.45 -16.78 -0.03
C GLN A 127 28.45 -17.89 0.31
#